data_AF-A0A7R9QY45-F1
#
_entry.id   AF-A0A7R9QY45-F1
#
_cell.length_a   1.000
_cell.length_b   1.000
_cell.length_c   1.000
_cell.angle_alpha   90.00
_cell.angle_beta   90.00
_cell.angle_gamma   90.00
#
_symmetry.space_group_name_H-M   'P 1'
#
loop_
_entity.id
_entity.type
_entity.pdbx_description
1 polymer ?
#
loop_
_entity_poly.entity_id
_entity_poly.type
_entity_poly.pdbx_seq_one_letter_code
_entity_poly.pdbx_strand_id
1 'polypeptide(L)'
;TACLGVVWALSYDHVLFVHNNGSGGGVYKDITGVNSNCNPMSDTMSFYCYENQRWNPLSGLPTDRYMWSDETGKHELIKDNIKLPSKQWQWMNDWSVDFSLPDGVDSEGWQYSIDFPFDYHSDRKFTDYVRRRRWFRKCRFTTTGPWTDIPGASIISASIYCSKCDIKPNEEVILNAWAVSGDGDALCRLGVSPLCPRGLSWQHVSCEQPFVDISVGGNDTFIQVWATARDGSAFLRHGISRTSPAGTVWFHIESPRPQCPLKRVCVGKSSVWAIDEKFRLWFREEIVPTFPEGTHWKKVDDCVHKISVNNCNELWAIVGTQHNDSFVYKIAKRIGICDELRVGSDWQIFIFTSIL
;
A
#
# COMPACT_ATOMS: atom_id res chain seq x y z
N THR A 1 3.19 -0.63 -11.26
CA THR A 1 4.27 -1.56 -11.66
C THR A 1 4.26 -1.67 -13.18
N ALA A 2 5.42 -1.74 -13.84
CA ALA A 2 5.51 -1.83 -15.29
C ALA A 2 6.24 -3.11 -15.69
N CYS A 3 5.67 -3.90 -16.61
CA CYS A 3 6.34 -5.06 -17.18
C CYS A 3 5.96 -5.21 -18.66
N LEU A 4 6.96 -5.11 -19.54
CA LEU A 4 6.79 -5.31 -20.99
C LEU A 4 5.61 -4.52 -21.60
N GLY A 5 5.53 -3.22 -21.27
CA GLY A 5 4.46 -2.33 -21.73
C GLY A 5 3.12 -2.48 -20.99
N VAL A 6 2.96 -3.50 -20.15
CA VAL A 6 1.81 -3.60 -19.24
C VAL A 6 2.09 -2.75 -18.00
N VAL A 7 1.31 -1.69 -17.83
CA VAL A 7 1.42 -0.80 -16.68
C VAL A 7 0.06 -0.69 -16.01
N TRP A 8 0.04 -0.99 -14.71
CA TRP A 8 -1.13 -0.81 -13.86
C TRP A 8 -0.88 0.33 -12.87
N ALA A 9 -1.95 1.09 -12.62
CA ALA A 9 -2.00 2.16 -11.63
C ALA A 9 -3.22 1.96 -10.73
N LEU A 10 -3.08 2.26 -9.44
CA LEU A 10 -4.15 2.17 -8.46
C LEU A 10 -4.43 3.58 -7.92
N SER A 11 -5.69 4.00 -7.96
CA SER A 11 -6.14 5.29 -7.42
C SER A 11 -6.39 5.22 -5.91
N TYR A 12 -6.50 6.39 -5.25
CA TYR A 12 -6.86 6.48 -3.84
C TYR A 12 -8.28 5.97 -3.54
N ASP A 13 -9.19 6.08 -4.50
CA ASP A 13 -10.55 5.53 -4.41
C ASP A 13 -10.66 4.06 -4.83
N HIS A 14 -9.53 3.34 -4.83
CA HIS A 14 -9.46 1.89 -5.02
C HIS A 14 -9.87 1.39 -6.41
N VAL A 15 -9.77 2.25 -7.42
CA VAL A 15 -9.98 1.89 -8.83
C VAL A 15 -8.65 1.53 -9.47
N LEU A 16 -8.59 0.33 -10.04
CA LEU A 16 -7.42 -0.14 -10.77
C LEU A 16 -7.53 0.29 -12.24
N PHE A 17 -6.45 0.87 -12.77
CA PHE A 17 -6.33 1.31 -14.15
C PHE A 17 -5.21 0.57 -14.87
N VAL A 18 -5.36 0.42 -16.19
CA VAL A 18 -4.33 -0.09 -17.08
C VAL A 18 -4.01 0.95 -18.15
N HIS A 19 -2.72 1.09 -18.47
CA HIS A 19 -2.27 1.92 -19.57
C HIS A 19 -2.68 1.29 -20.91
N ASN A 20 -3.31 2.06 -21.78
CA ASN A 20 -3.93 1.58 -23.03
C ASN A 20 -3.09 1.87 -24.29
N ASN A 21 -1.78 2.09 -24.11
CA ASN A 21 -0.81 2.46 -25.14
C ASN A 21 -1.11 3.78 -25.87
N GLY A 22 -2.02 4.60 -25.35
CA GLY A 22 -2.21 5.97 -25.79
C GLY A 22 -1.08 6.91 -25.34
N SER A 23 -1.26 8.18 -25.66
CA SER A 23 -0.34 9.26 -25.33
C SER A 23 -1.10 10.54 -24.99
N GLY A 24 -0.50 11.39 -24.16
CA GLY A 24 -1.06 12.71 -23.82
C GLY A 24 -1.97 12.69 -22.59
N GLY A 25 -2.97 13.57 -22.59
CA GLY A 25 -3.84 13.83 -21.45
C GLY A 25 -3.28 14.85 -20.45
N GLY A 26 -4.06 15.13 -19.41
CA GLY A 26 -3.72 16.09 -18.36
C GLY A 26 -3.39 17.48 -18.92
N VAL A 27 -2.15 17.93 -18.71
CA VAL A 27 -1.66 19.24 -19.14
C VAL A 27 -1.65 19.38 -20.67
N TYR A 28 -1.66 18.26 -21.41
CA TYR A 28 -1.65 18.23 -22.86
C TYR A 28 -3.05 18.15 -23.50
N LYS A 29 -4.12 18.24 -22.70
CA LYS A 29 -5.51 18.05 -23.15
C LYS A 29 -5.89 18.94 -24.35
N ASP A 30 -5.36 20.15 -24.42
CA ASP A 30 -5.70 21.14 -25.46
C ASP A 30 -4.66 21.24 -26.59
N ILE A 31 -3.61 20.39 -26.58
CA ILE A 31 -2.63 20.36 -27.67
C ILE A 31 -3.11 19.40 -28.75
N THR A 32 -3.54 19.96 -29.88
CA THR A 32 -4.00 19.20 -31.05
C THR A 32 -2.90 18.28 -31.58
N GLY A 33 -3.23 17.01 -31.82
CA GLY A 33 -2.30 16.01 -32.37
C GLY A 33 -1.42 15.29 -31.35
N VAL A 34 -1.50 15.63 -30.06
CA VAL A 34 -0.69 14.99 -28.99
C VAL A 34 -1.46 13.90 -28.23
N ASN A 35 -2.80 13.99 -28.23
CA ASN A 35 -3.66 13.08 -27.49
C ASN A 35 -4.09 11.88 -28.35
N SER A 36 -3.82 10.68 -27.86
CA SER A 36 -4.29 9.43 -28.44
C SER A 36 -4.84 8.54 -27.32
N ASN A 37 -6.00 7.90 -27.57
CA ASN A 37 -6.66 6.97 -26.65
C ASN A 37 -6.84 7.48 -25.19
N CYS A 38 -7.03 8.79 -25.02
CA CYS A 38 -7.19 9.39 -23.71
C CYS A 38 -8.64 9.28 -23.22
N ASN A 39 -8.82 8.81 -21.99
CA ASN A 39 -10.11 8.75 -21.30
C ASN A 39 -10.16 9.77 -20.16
N PRO A 40 -11.36 10.24 -19.76
CA PRO A 40 -11.54 10.95 -18.51
C PRO A 40 -11.09 10.09 -17.33
N MET A 41 -10.45 10.71 -16.35
CA MET A 41 -10.00 10.06 -15.13
C MET A 41 -10.32 10.95 -13.94
N SER A 42 -10.70 10.31 -12.84
CA SER A 42 -10.83 10.97 -11.55
C SER A 42 -10.25 10.10 -10.46
N ASP A 43 -9.81 10.75 -9.40
CA ASP A 43 -9.40 10.08 -8.17
C ASP A 43 -9.97 10.86 -6.98
N THR A 44 -10.36 10.16 -5.93
CA THR A 44 -10.92 10.75 -4.71
C THR A 44 -10.11 10.31 -3.50
N MET A 45 -9.67 11.27 -2.71
CA MET A 45 -8.92 11.02 -1.48
C MET A 45 -9.66 11.61 -0.28
N SER A 46 -9.64 10.88 0.83
CA SER A 46 -10.23 11.32 2.10
C SER A 46 -9.11 11.72 3.06
N PHE A 47 -9.25 12.89 3.68
CA PHE A 47 -8.42 13.35 4.78
C PHE A 47 -9.16 13.20 6.08
N TYR A 48 -8.42 12.92 7.16
CA TYR A 48 -8.96 12.77 8.50
C TYR A 48 -8.20 13.65 9.49
N CYS A 49 -8.92 14.15 10.49
CA CYS A 49 -8.39 14.94 11.59
C CYS A 49 -9.22 14.61 12.84
N TYR A 50 -8.58 14.57 14.00
CA TYR A 50 -9.22 14.19 15.26
C TYR A 50 -9.32 15.40 16.19
N GLU A 51 -10.52 15.63 16.71
CA GLU A 51 -10.79 16.61 17.76
C GLU A 51 -10.75 15.91 19.11
N ASN A 52 -9.92 16.38 20.05
CA ASN A 52 -9.71 15.76 21.36
C ASN A 52 -10.11 16.70 22.49
N GLN A 53 -10.79 16.17 23.52
CA GLN A 53 -11.21 16.95 24.69
C GLN A 53 -11.04 16.16 25.99
N ARG A 54 -10.64 16.84 27.07
CA ARG A 54 -10.53 16.31 28.44
C ARG A 54 -11.45 17.11 29.37
N TRP A 55 -12.17 16.43 30.26
CA TRP A 55 -13.06 17.09 31.25
C TRP A 55 -12.42 17.41 32.59
N ASN A 56 -11.30 16.77 32.92
CA ASN A 56 -10.65 16.96 34.24
C ASN A 56 -9.93 18.32 34.30
N PRO A 57 -9.89 19.04 35.44
CA PRO A 57 -9.20 20.33 35.57
C PRO A 57 -7.66 20.24 35.47
N LEU A 58 -7.11 19.03 35.44
CA LEU A 58 -5.67 18.77 35.32
C LEU A 58 -5.30 18.73 33.83
N SER A 59 -4.63 19.77 33.35
CA SER A 59 -4.05 19.88 32.00
C SER A 59 -2.52 19.71 32.03
N GLY A 60 -1.92 19.27 30.93
CA GLY A 60 -0.48 19.11 30.78
C GLY A 60 0.03 17.74 31.26
N LEU A 61 -0.81 16.72 31.21
CA LEU A 61 -0.44 15.35 31.54
C LEU A 61 0.37 14.73 30.40
N PRO A 62 1.31 13.81 30.67
CA PRO A 62 2.06 13.10 29.62
C PRO A 62 1.17 12.31 28.65
N THR A 63 -0.07 12.00 29.06
CA THR A 63 -1.05 11.29 28.24
C THR A 63 -1.93 12.23 27.40
N ASP A 64 -1.83 13.54 27.60
CA ASP A 64 -2.62 14.53 26.86
C ASP A 64 -2.29 14.51 25.37
N ARG A 65 -3.32 14.81 24.58
CA ARG A 65 -3.26 14.86 23.11
C ARG A 65 -3.56 16.28 22.66
N TYR A 66 -3.06 16.63 21.49
CA TYR A 66 -3.39 17.92 20.87
C TYR A 66 -4.90 18.03 20.66
N MET A 67 -5.47 19.22 20.87
CA MET A 67 -6.91 19.47 20.64
C MET A 67 -7.32 19.08 19.22
N TRP A 68 -6.44 19.31 18.25
CA TRP A 68 -6.55 18.84 16.88
C TRP A 68 -5.33 17.99 16.52
N SER A 69 -5.54 16.74 16.12
CA SER A 69 -4.45 15.80 15.94
C SER A 69 -4.62 14.86 14.75
N ASP A 70 -3.55 14.14 14.44
CA ASP A 70 -3.61 12.90 13.68
C ASP A 70 -4.36 11.79 14.46
N GLU A 71 -4.50 10.62 13.85
CA GLU A 71 -5.16 9.45 14.46
C GLU A 71 -4.50 8.99 15.78
N THR A 72 -3.20 9.22 15.94
CA THR A 72 -2.45 8.80 17.13
C THR A 72 -2.66 9.72 18.33
N GLY A 73 -3.12 10.95 18.09
CA GLY A 73 -3.19 12.02 19.08
C GLY A 73 -1.84 12.68 19.41
N LYS A 74 -0.72 12.17 18.88
CA LYS A 74 0.64 12.58 19.28
C LYS A 74 1.20 13.73 18.45
N HIS A 75 0.62 14.02 17.29
CA HIS A 75 1.04 15.13 16.45
C HIS A 75 -0.12 16.07 16.22
N GLU A 76 0.15 17.38 16.31
CA GLU A 76 -0.83 18.40 16.02
C GLU A 76 -1.19 18.38 14.53
N LEU A 77 -2.49 18.38 14.25
CA LEU A 77 -3.00 18.43 12.89
C LEU A 77 -4.30 19.23 12.87
N ILE A 78 -4.17 20.53 12.63
CA ILE A 78 -5.31 21.44 12.59
C ILE A 78 -6.02 21.34 11.23
N LYS A 79 -7.36 21.23 11.25
CA LYS A 79 -8.22 21.12 10.06
C LYS A 79 -7.90 22.10 8.93
N ASP A 80 -7.69 23.38 9.26
CA ASP A 80 -7.47 24.45 8.28
C ASP A 80 -6.03 24.46 7.71
N ASN A 81 -5.11 23.75 8.38
CA ASN A 81 -3.73 23.62 7.96
C ASN A 81 -3.53 22.45 6.98
N ILE A 82 -4.48 21.52 6.88
CA ILE A 82 -4.43 20.42 5.92
C ILE A 82 -4.54 20.98 4.50
N LYS A 83 -3.51 20.74 3.68
CA LYS A 83 -3.43 21.20 2.29
C LYS A 83 -3.69 20.07 1.32
N LEU A 84 -4.15 20.46 0.14
CA LEU A 84 -4.34 19.55 -0.98
C LEU A 84 -2.96 19.07 -1.49
N PRO A 85 -2.85 17.83 -2.01
CA PRO A 85 -1.55 17.29 -2.44
C PRO A 85 -0.93 18.08 -3.60
N SER A 86 -1.77 18.68 -4.45
CA SER A 86 -1.34 19.56 -5.53
C SER A 86 -2.47 20.51 -5.94
N LYS A 87 -2.15 21.49 -6.79
CA LYS A 87 -3.12 22.44 -7.35
C LYS A 87 -4.21 21.79 -8.23
N GLN A 88 -4.01 20.54 -8.64
CA GLN A 88 -4.96 19.82 -9.49
C GLN A 88 -6.06 19.11 -8.68
N TRP A 89 -5.86 18.97 -7.36
CA TRP A 89 -6.90 18.49 -6.47
C TRP A 89 -7.82 19.64 -6.06
N GLN A 90 -9.08 19.32 -5.80
CA GLN A 90 -10.08 20.28 -5.34
C GLN A 90 -10.88 19.66 -4.19
N TRP A 91 -11.14 20.44 -3.14
CA TRP A 91 -12.05 20.02 -2.08
C TRP A 91 -13.46 19.83 -2.65
N MET A 92 -14.08 18.69 -2.37
CA MET A 92 -15.44 18.38 -2.83
C MET A 92 -16.51 18.94 -1.88
N ASN A 93 -16.18 19.03 -0.61
CA ASN A 93 -17.06 19.41 0.48
C ASN A 93 -16.26 20.06 1.61
N ASP A 94 -16.94 20.66 2.58
CA ASP A 94 -16.33 21.09 3.84
C ASP A 94 -16.13 19.91 4.80
N TRP A 95 -15.42 20.16 5.89
CA TRP A 95 -15.21 19.17 6.95
C TRP A 95 -16.54 18.68 7.52
N SER A 96 -16.71 17.36 7.58
CA SER A 96 -17.87 16.71 8.18
C SER A 96 -17.45 15.73 9.28
N VAL A 97 -18.32 15.53 10.25
CA VAL A 97 -18.14 14.52 11.30
C VAL A 97 -18.28 13.13 10.69
N ASP A 98 -17.38 12.21 11.05
CA ASP A 98 -17.42 10.83 10.60
C ASP A 98 -18.20 9.94 11.58
N PHE A 99 -19.32 9.39 11.11
CA PHE A 99 -20.19 8.49 11.88
C PHE A 99 -19.95 7.01 11.57
N SER A 100 -18.98 6.67 10.71
CA SER A 100 -18.75 5.32 10.20
C SER A 100 -17.59 4.58 10.89
N LEU A 101 -17.22 5.01 12.10
CA LEU A 101 -16.17 4.36 12.89
C LEU A 101 -16.63 2.95 13.34
N PRO A 102 -15.77 1.92 13.25
CA PRO A 102 -16.12 0.55 13.65
C PRO A 102 -16.58 0.42 15.11
N ASP A 103 -15.96 1.15 16.03
CA ASP A 103 -16.32 1.15 17.46
C ASP A 103 -17.55 2.01 17.78
N GLY A 104 -18.19 2.56 16.74
CA GLY A 104 -19.31 3.47 16.83
C GLY A 104 -18.93 4.86 17.36
N VAL A 105 -19.93 5.74 17.37
CA VAL A 105 -19.91 7.09 17.92
C VAL A 105 -21.29 7.42 18.50
N ASP A 106 -21.37 8.43 19.35
CA ASP A 106 -22.67 8.99 19.76
C ASP A 106 -23.34 9.83 18.64
N SER A 107 -24.51 10.41 18.94
CA SER A 107 -25.27 11.23 18.01
C SER A 107 -24.56 12.52 17.56
N GLU A 108 -23.51 12.94 18.24
CA GLU A 108 -22.68 14.11 17.90
C GLU A 108 -21.31 13.72 17.30
N GLY A 109 -21.05 12.41 17.13
CA GLY A 109 -19.84 11.85 16.56
C GLY A 109 -18.68 11.65 17.55
N TRP A 110 -18.94 11.68 18.85
CA TRP A 110 -17.91 11.45 19.87
C TRP A 110 -17.72 9.98 20.18
N GLN A 111 -16.47 9.62 20.43
CA GLN A 111 -16.08 8.41 21.15
C GLN A 111 -15.48 8.79 22.51
N TYR A 112 -15.65 7.93 23.51
CA TYR A 112 -15.29 8.18 24.90
C TYR A 112 -14.24 7.18 25.38
N SER A 113 -13.40 7.60 26.33
CA SER A 113 -12.46 6.71 27.02
C SER A 113 -12.12 7.21 28.42
N ILE A 114 -11.57 6.32 29.25
CA ILE A 114 -11.08 6.63 30.59
C ILE A 114 -9.86 7.58 30.50
N ASP A 115 -8.96 7.37 29.54
CA ASP A 115 -7.85 8.27 29.23
C ASP A 115 -7.40 8.09 27.78
N PHE A 116 -6.68 9.07 27.20
CA PHE A 116 -6.33 9.05 25.78
C PHE A 116 -5.56 7.81 25.27
N PRO A 117 -4.71 7.12 26.07
CA PRO A 117 -4.01 5.92 25.62
C PRO A 117 -4.87 4.64 25.56
N PHE A 118 -6.10 4.66 26.08
CA PHE A 118 -6.98 3.48 26.13
C PHE A 118 -7.94 3.43 24.95
N ASP A 119 -8.63 2.29 24.83
CA ASP A 119 -9.64 2.06 23.80
C ASP A 119 -10.84 2.99 23.95
N TYR A 120 -11.48 3.28 22.82
CA TYR A 120 -12.62 4.18 22.75
C TYR A 120 -13.91 3.42 22.50
N HIS A 121 -15.03 3.98 22.94
CA HIS A 121 -16.37 3.43 22.69
C HIS A 121 -17.42 4.51 22.47
N SER A 122 -18.56 4.15 21.87
CA SER A 122 -19.65 5.07 21.51
C SER A 122 -20.40 5.68 22.70
N ASP A 123 -20.61 4.90 23.77
CA ASP A 123 -21.47 5.33 24.89
C ASP A 123 -20.68 6.00 26.00
N ARG A 124 -21.12 7.19 26.42
CA ARG A 124 -20.49 7.91 27.55
C ARG A 124 -20.78 7.22 28.87
N LYS A 125 -19.73 6.93 29.63
CA LYS A 125 -19.76 6.40 30.99
C LYS A 125 -19.26 7.43 32.00
N PHE A 126 -19.61 7.23 33.27
CA PHE A 126 -19.16 8.13 34.34
C PHE A 126 -17.64 8.06 34.60
N THR A 127 -16.98 6.99 34.15
CA THR A 127 -15.53 6.78 34.25
C THR A 127 -14.74 7.46 33.13
N ASP A 128 -15.40 8.04 32.14
CA ASP A 128 -14.74 8.61 30.97
C ASP A 128 -14.30 10.05 31.23
N TYR A 129 -13.00 10.29 31.07
CA TYR A 129 -12.40 11.60 31.27
C TYR A 129 -11.94 12.27 29.97
N VAL A 130 -11.96 11.53 28.87
CA VAL A 130 -11.62 12.04 27.54
C VAL A 130 -12.64 11.64 26.48
N ARG A 131 -12.71 12.44 25.43
CA ARG A 131 -13.38 12.07 24.18
C ARG A 131 -12.58 12.49 22.97
N ARG A 132 -12.83 11.79 21.86
CA ARG A 132 -12.33 12.16 20.55
C ARG A 132 -13.44 12.12 19.51
N ARG A 133 -13.35 12.96 18.48
CA ARG A 133 -14.26 12.97 17.32
C ARG A 133 -13.47 13.04 16.04
N ARG A 134 -13.73 12.10 15.13
CA ARG A 134 -13.09 12.07 13.81
C ARG A 134 -13.87 12.97 12.85
N TRP A 135 -13.13 13.85 12.21
CA TRP A 135 -13.61 14.69 11.12
C TRP A 135 -12.95 14.22 9.83
N PHE A 136 -13.71 14.26 8.74
CA PHE A 136 -13.20 13.93 7.41
C PHE A 136 -13.57 14.99 6.39
N ARG A 137 -12.75 15.08 5.34
CA ARG A 137 -12.99 15.93 4.17
C ARG A 137 -12.49 15.22 2.93
N LYS A 138 -13.22 15.30 1.82
CA LYS A 138 -12.83 14.65 0.56
C LYS A 138 -12.34 15.66 -0.46
N CYS A 139 -11.29 15.30 -1.18
CA CYS A 139 -10.86 16.02 -2.37
C CYS A 139 -10.91 15.12 -3.60
N ARG A 140 -11.09 15.73 -4.76
CA ARG A 140 -11.11 15.07 -6.05
C ARG A 140 -10.03 15.64 -6.96
N PHE A 141 -9.35 14.75 -7.66
CA PHE A 141 -8.54 15.04 -8.81
C PHE A 141 -9.32 14.67 -10.06
N THR A 142 -9.23 15.47 -11.11
CA THR A 142 -9.86 15.18 -12.41
C THR A 142 -8.88 15.51 -13.52
N THR A 143 -8.66 14.55 -14.41
CA THR A 143 -7.74 14.67 -15.52
C THR A 143 -8.24 13.86 -16.72
N THR A 144 -7.43 13.82 -17.78
CA THR A 144 -7.58 12.87 -18.87
C THR A 144 -6.24 12.14 -19.05
N GLY A 145 -6.25 10.94 -19.61
CA GLY A 145 -5.00 10.23 -19.89
C GLY A 145 -5.21 8.89 -20.57
N PRO A 146 -4.12 8.25 -21.06
CA PRO A 146 -4.14 6.98 -21.76
C PRO A 146 -4.33 5.79 -20.80
N TRP A 147 -5.36 5.89 -19.96
CA TRP A 147 -5.69 4.90 -18.95
C TRP A 147 -7.12 4.45 -19.13
N THR A 148 -7.36 3.18 -18.84
CA THR A 148 -8.70 2.62 -18.84
C THR A 148 -8.86 1.81 -17.57
N ASP A 149 -10.04 1.90 -16.95
CA ASP A 149 -10.37 1.15 -15.75
C ASP A 149 -10.33 -0.36 -15.99
N ILE A 150 -9.88 -1.11 -15.00
CA ILE A 150 -10.07 -2.56 -14.92
C ILE A 150 -11.33 -2.77 -14.06
N PRO A 151 -12.44 -3.23 -14.66
CA PRO A 151 -13.72 -3.32 -13.98
C PRO A 151 -13.69 -4.51 -13.02
N GLY A 152 -14.50 -4.42 -11.96
CA GLY A 152 -14.63 -5.46 -10.95
C GLY A 152 -14.55 -4.90 -9.55
N ALA A 153 -13.83 -5.62 -8.68
CA ALA A 153 -13.71 -5.29 -7.27
C ALA A 153 -12.95 -3.97 -7.02
N SER A 154 -13.30 -3.31 -5.91
CA SER A 154 -12.44 -2.30 -5.28
C SER A 154 -11.11 -2.95 -4.90
N ILE A 155 -9.98 -2.36 -5.31
CA ILE A 155 -8.64 -2.93 -5.12
C ILE A 155 -7.83 -2.09 -4.12
N ILE A 156 -7.20 -2.74 -3.15
CA ILE A 156 -6.36 -2.05 -2.14
C ILE A 156 -4.86 -2.29 -2.34
N SER A 157 -4.50 -3.39 -2.99
CA SER A 157 -3.12 -3.70 -3.39
C SER A 157 -3.13 -4.48 -4.69
N ALA A 158 -2.13 -4.24 -5.56
CA ALA A 158 -1.98 -4.95 -6.81
C ALA A 158 -0.50 -5.09 -7.18
N SER A 159 -0.16 -6.22 -7.77
CA SER A 159 1.20 -6.52 -8.21
C SER A 159 1.15 -7.27 -9.55
N ILE A 160 2.06 -6.91 -10.44
CA ILE A 160 2.26 -7.59 -11.72
C ILE A 160 3.72 -7.98 -11.84
N TYR A 161 3.94 -9.20 -12.29
CA TYR A 161 5.25 -9.76 -12.57
C TYR A 161 5.26 -10.24 -14.01
N CYS A 162 6.41 -10.09 -14.66
CA CYS A 162 6.68 -10.84 -15.86
C CYS A 162 8.10 -11.38 -15.90
N SER A 163 8.23 -12.55 -16.51
CA SER A 163 9.45 -13.34 -16.44
C SER A 163 10.60 -12.80 -17.28
N LYS A 164 10.28 -11.90 -18.23
CA LYS A 164 11.24 -11.31 -19.15
C LYS A 164 11.20 -9.79 -19.06
N CYS A 165 12.37 -9.17 -19.14
CA CYS A 165 12.50 -7.71 -19.20
C CYS A 165 12.40 -7.17 -20.65
N ASP A 166 12.75 -8.01 -21.64
CA ASP A 166 12.65 -7.72 -23.07
C ASP A 166 12.06 -8.94 -23.80
N ILE A 167 11.23 -8.73 -24.83
CA ILE A 167 10.64 -9.81 -25.64
C ILE A 167 11.37 -9.89 -26.97
N LYS A 168 11.96 -11.05 -27.29
CA LYS A 168 12.33 -11.37 -28.67
C LYS A 168 11.13 -11.98 -29.42
N PRO A 169 11.05 -11.84 -30.76
CA PRO A 169 10.01 -12.48 -31.54
C PRO A 169 9.91 -13.98 -31.21
N ASN A 170 8.69 -14.47 -30.97
CA ASN A 170 8.35 -15.86 -30.62
C ASN A 170 8.82 -16.37 -29.23
N GLU A 171 9.33 -15.50 -28.35
CA GLU A 171 9.58 -15.91 -26.96
C GLU A 171 8.27 -15.91 -26.15
N GLU A 172 8.05 -17.00 -25.43
CA GLU A 172 6.92 -17.07 -24.50
C GLU A 172 7.20 -16.26 -23.24
N VAL A 173 6.30 -15.34 -22.92
CA VAL A 173 6.34 -14.52 -21.71
C VAL A 173 5.32 -15.02 -20.71
N ILE A 174 5.73 -15.17 -19.46
CA ILE A 174 4.81 -15.39 -18.35
C ILE A 174 4.48 -14.04 -17.73
N LEU A 175 3.19 -13.67 -17.71
CA LEU A 175 2.66 -12.54 -16.96
C LEU A 175 1.73 -13.06 -15.87
N ASN A 176 1.98 -12.63 -14.63
CA ASN A 176 1.10 -12.91 -13.51
C ASN A 176 0.70 -11.60 -12.87
N ALA A 177 -0.59 -11.44 -12.62
CA ALA A 177 -1.11 -10.25 -11.99
C ALA A 177 -2.07 -10.66 -10.87
N TRP A 178 -1.82 -10.08 -9.71
CA TRP A 178 -2.50 -10.40 -8.46
C TRP A 178 -2.95 -9.12 -7.78
N ALA A 179 -4.05 -9.18 -7.06
CA ALA A 179 -4.60 -8.07 -6.32
C ALA A 179 -5.27 -8.53 -5.04
N VAL A 180 -5.46 -7.58 -4.12
CA VAL A 180 -6.29 -7.72 -2.92
C VAL A 180 -7.48 -6.80 -3.07
N SER A 181 -8.69 -7.31 -2.84
CA SER A 181 -9.92 -6.52 -2.85
C SER A 181 -10.07 -5.64 -1.59
N GLY A 182 -11.00 -4.69 -1.59
CA GLY A 182 -11.38 -3.91 -0.40
C GLY A 182 -11.80 -4.76 0.80
N ASP A 183 -12.41 -5.91 0.54
CA ASP A 183 -12.83 -6.87 1.57
C ASP A 183 -11.66 -7.73 2.09
N GLY A 184 -10.53 -7.73 1.39
CA GLY A 184 -9.33 -8.50 1.74
C GLY A 184 -9.18 -9.80 0.96
N ASP A 185 -10.00 -10.05 -0.07
CA ASP A 185 -9.90 -11.27 -0.88
C ASP A 185 -8.69 -11.21 -1.82
N ALA A 186 -8.02 -12.35 -2.01
CA ALA A 186 -7.01 -12.49 -3.05
C ALA A 186 -7.66 -12.73 -4.43
N LEU A 187 -7.22 -11.96 -5.42
CA LEU A 187 -7.70 -12.03 -6.80
C LEU A 187 -6.52 -12.27 -7.75
N CYS A 188 -6.65 -13.27 -8.62
CA CYS A 188 -5.73 -13.49 -9.74
C CYS A 188 -6.37 -12.95 -11.03
N ARG A 189 -5.66 -12.10 -11.78
CA ARG A 189 -6.14 -11.59 -13.07
C ARG A 189 -5.72 -12.52 -14.20
N LEU A 190 -6.69 -13.08 -14.90
CA LEU A 190 -6.46 -14.00 -16.02
C LEU A 190 -6.33 -13.25 -17.35
N GLY A 191 -5.56 -13.83 -18.27
CA GLY A 191 -5.44 -13.36 -19.66
C GLY A 191 -4.62 -12.07 -19.85
N VAL A 192 -3.87 -11.64 -18.83
CA VAL A 192 -2.97 -10.49 -18.96
C VAL A 192 -1.82 -10.85 -19.90
N SER A 193 -1.64 -10.07 -20.96
CA SER A 193 -0.55 -10.21 -21.93
C SER A 193 -0.12 -8.83 -22.46
N PRO A 194 1.01 -8.70 -23.17
CA PRO A 194 1.39 -7.43 -23.78
C PRO A 194 0.35 -6.94 -24.81
N LEU A 195 -0.37 -7.87 -25.44
CA LEU A 195 -1.45 -7.58 -26.40
C LEU A 195 -2.82 -7.36 -25.70
N CYS A 196 -2.96 -7.85 -24.47
CA CYS A 196 -4.16 -7.68 -23.64
C CYS A 196 -3.76 -7.24 -22.22
N PRO A 197 -3.25 -6.01 -22.05
CA PRO A 197 -2.73 -5.55 -20.76
C PRO A 197 -3.82 -5.46 -19.67
N ARG A 198 -5.09 -5.27 -20.09
CA ARG A 198 -6.28 -5.27 -19.20
C ARG A 198 -6.57 -6.68 -18.64
N GLY A 199 -6.15 -7.74 -19.33
CA GLY A 199 -6.61 -9.10 -19.07
C GLY A 199 -8.13 -9.27 -19.26
N LEU A 200 -8.62 -10.48 -18.96
CA LEU A 200 -9.97 -10.91 -19.26
C LEU A 200 -10.88 -10.87 -18.03
N SER A 201 -10.47 -11.50 -16.93
CA SER A 201 -11.33 -11.67 -15.75
C SER A 201 -10.54 -11.79 -14.45
N TRP A 202 -11.23 -11.54 -13.34
CA TRP A 202 -10.74 -11.84 -12.00
C TRP A 202 -11.16 -13.26 -11.62
N GLN A 203 -10.22 -14.04 -11.11
CA GLN A 203 -10.46 -15.30 -10.42
C GLN A 203 -10.28 -15.08 -8.92
N HIS A 204 -11.32 -15.33 -8.14
CA HIS A 204 -11.23 -15.32 -6.68
C HIS A 204 -10.41 -16.50 -6.19
N VAL A 205 -9.51 -16.23 -5.25
CA VAL A 205 -8.64 -17.23 -4.64
C VAL A 205 -8.92 -17.23 -3.15
N SER A 206 -9.60 -18.28 -2.69
CA SER A 206 -10.00 -18.40 -1.28
C SER A 206 -8.81 -18.22 -0.33
N CYS A 207 -9.03 -17.42 0.71
CA CYS A 207 -8.08 -17.16 1.78
C CYS A 207 -8.79 -17.31 3.14
N GLU A 208 -8.07 -17.81 4.15
CA GLU A 208 -8.61 -17.99 5.50
C GLU A 208 -8.60 -16.70 6.30
N GLN A 209 -7.78 -15.73 5.89
CA GLN A 209 -7.62 -14.42 6.50
C GLN A 209 -7.77 -13.32 5.45
N PRO A 210 -8.34 -12.16 5.78
CA PRO A 210 -8.37 -11.01 4.88
C PRO A 210 -6.96 -10.44 4.71
N PHE A 211 -6.52 -10.30 3.46
CA PHE A 211 -5.24 -9.69 3.11
C PHE A 211 -5.29 -8.17 3.09
N VAL A 212 -4.12 -7.55 3.23
CA VAL A 212 -3.90 -6.10 3.13
C VAL A 212 -2.89 -5.73 2.05
N ASP A 213 -2.02 -6.67 1.65
CA ASP A 213 -1.03 -6.47 0.61
C ASP A 213 -0.71 -7.78 -0.11
N ILE A 214 -0.32 -7.69 -1.38
CA ILE A 214 0.10 -8.84 -2.19
C ILE A 214 1.21 -8.43 -3.15
N SER A 215 2.20 -9.30 -3.32
CA SER A 215 3.27 -9.11 -4.29
C SER A 215 3.57 -10.40 -5.02
N VAL A 216 3.76 -10.28 -6.34
CA VAL A 216 4.19 -11.37 -7.20
C VAL A 216 5.60 -11.10 -7.73
N GLY A 217 6.42 -12.14 -7.82
CA GLY A 217 7.75 -12.12 -8.39
C GLY A 217 8.19 -13.51 -8.82
N GLY A 218 9.49 -13.69 -9.07
CA GLY A 218 10.06 -14.98 -9.46
C GLY A 218 11.00 -14.90 -10.67
N ASN A 219 11.14 -16.02 -11.37
CA ASN A 219 11.94 -16.16 -12.59
C ASN A 219 11.14 -16.90 -13.68
N ASP A 220 11.81 -17.34 -14.75
CA ASP A 220 11.17 -18.03 -15.89
C ASP A 220 10.57 -19.40 -15.56
N THR A 221 11.08 -20.07 -14.52
CA THR A 221 10.65 -21.43 -14.13
C THR A 221 9.85 -21.45 -12.84
N PHE A 222 9.89 -20.37 -12.06
CA PHE A 222 9.29 -20.33 -10.74
C PHE A 222 8.65 -18.97 -10.45
N ILE A 223 7.37 -18.97 -10.10
CA ILE A 223 6.60 -17.78 -9.74
C ILE A 223 6.27 -17.87 -8.24
N GLN A 224 6.41 -16.75 -7.54
CA GLN A 224 6.09 -16.63 -6.13
C GLN A 224 5.10 -15.51 -5.92
N VAL A 225 4.04 -15.81 -5.17
CA VAL A 225 3.07 -14.81 -4.72
C VAL A 225 3.06 -14.85 -3.22
N TRP A 226 3.36 -13.71 -2.61
CA TRP A 226 3.30 -13.51 -1.17
C TRP A 226 2.23 -12.48 -0.84
N ALA A 227 1.54 -12.68 0.27
CA ALA A 227 0.57 -11.73 0.81
C ALA A 227 0.81 -11.49 2.30
N THR A 228 0.33 -10.36 2.81
CA THR A 228 0.23 -10.10 4.27
C THR A 228 -1.22 -9.93 4.67
N ALA A 229 -1.62 -10.55 5.79
CA ALA A 229 -2.96 -10.46 6.35
C ALA A 229 -3.12 -9.27 7.32
N ARG A 230 -4.37 -8.94 7.67
CA ARG A 230 -4.71 -7.88 8.64
C ARG A 230 -4.12 -8.12 10.03
N ASP A 231 -3.90 -9.36 10.41
CA ASP A 231 -3.25 -9.74 11.69
C ASP A 231 -1.71 -9.63 11.65
N GLY A 232 -1.14 -9.31 10.48
CA GLY A 232 0.28 -9.17 10.26
C GLY A 232 1.04 -10.47 9.98
N SER A 233 0.34 -11.58 9.74
CA SER A 233 0.93 -12.81 9.22
C SER A 233 1.24 -12.72 7.73
N ALA A 234 2.20 -13.51 7.25
CA ALA A 234 2.53 -13.62 5.84
C ALA A 234 2.02 -14.95 5.27
N PHE A 235 1.72 -14.97 3.98
CA PHE A 235 1.28 -16.17 3.29
C PHE A 235 2.01 -16.33 1.95
N LEU A 236 2.38 -17.56 1.62
CA LEU A 236 2.96 -17.95 0.34
C LEU A 236 1.95 -18.80 -0.45
N ARG A 237 1.72 -18.44 -1.72
CA ARG A 237 0.89 -19.24 -2.65
C ARG A 237 1.72 -20.32 -3.32
N HIS A 238 1.28 -21.57 -3.23
CA HIS A 238 1.86 -22.70 -3.94
C HIS A 238 1.05 -23.12 -5.17
N GLY A 239 1.68 -23.93 -6.04
CA GLY A 239 1.03 -24.56 -7.20
C GLY A 239 0.84 -23.65 -8.40
N ILE A 240 1.44 -22.46 -8.40
CA ILE A 240 1.36 -21.51 -9.51
C ILE A 240 2.12 -22.08 -10.70
N SER A 241 1.46 -22.15 -11.85
CA SER A 241 2.04 -22.59 -13.11
C SER A 241 1.39 -21.87 -14.28
N ARG A 242 1.88 -22.11 -15.50
CA ARG A 242 1.27 -21.54 -16.72
C ARG A 242 -0.17 -22.00 -16.93
N THR A 243 -0.48 -23.25 -16.59
CA THR A 243 -1.83 -23.82 -16.72
C THR A 243 -2.68 -23.56 -15.47
N SER A 244 -2.06 -23.16 -14.35
CA SER A 244 -2.72 -22.83 -13.09
C SER A 244 -2.16 -21.52 -12.52
N PRO A 245 -2.46 -20.36 -13.13
CA PRO A 245 -1.91 -19.07 -12.70
C PRO A 245 -2.35 -18.65 -11.29
N ALA A 246 -3.52 -19.11 -10.84
CA ALA A 246 -4.02 -18.88 -9.49
C ALA A 246 -3.40 -19.81 -8.44
N GLY A 247 -2.64 -20.83 -8.85
CA GLY A 247 -2.09 -21.84 -7.95
C GLY A 247 -3.16 -22.64 -7.19
N THR A 248 -2.75 -23.36 -6.15
CA THR A 248 -3.58 -24.34 -5.45
C THR A 248 -3.91 -23.95 -4.01
N VAL A 249 -2.92 -23.55 -3.20
CA VAL A 249 -3.09 -23.39 -1.75
C VAL A 249 -2.21 -22.28 -1.18
N TRP A 250 -2.67 -21.66 -0.09
CA TRP A 250 -1.90 -20.72 0.73
C TRP A 250 -1.23 -21.44 1.88
N PHE A 251 0.03 -21.13 2.14
CA PHE A 251 0.77 -21.58 3.31
C PHE A 251 1.05 -20.40 4.23
N HIS A 252 0.74 -20.56 5.51
CA HIS A 252 1.02 -19.56 6.52
C HIS A 252 2.53 -19.50 6.82
N ILE A 253 3.07 -18.29 6.86
CA ILE A 253 4.46 -17.99 7.20
C ILE A 253 4.46 -17.11 8.45
N GLU A 254 5.09 -17.61 9.50
CA GLU A 254 5.14 -16.91 10.78
C GLU A 254 5.74 -15.51 10.65
N SER A 255 5.13 -14.54 11.33
CA SER A 255 5.65 -13.18 11.44
C SER A 255 7.02 -13.18 12.15
N PRO A 256 7.90 -12.18 11.90
CA PRO A 256 9.25 -12.16 12.46
C PRO A 256 9.30 -12.34 13.98
N ARG A 257 8.35 -11.72 14.71
CA ARG A 257 8.04 -11.93 16.14
C ARG A 257 6.59 -11.52 16.40
N PRO A 258 5.95 -11.98 17.50
CA PRO A 258 4.57 -11.62 17.83
C PRO A 258 4.29 -10.11 17.91
N GLN A 259 5.29 -9.31 18.30
CA GLN A 259 5.17 -7.84 18.42
C GLN A 259 5.57 -7.07 17.15
N CYS A 260 5.64 -7.78 16.00
CA CYS A 260 6.14 -7.26 14.73
C CYS A 260 5.20 -7.66 13.56
N PRO A 261 3.91 -7.29 13.62
CA PRO A 261 2.96 -7.61 12.56
C PRO A 261 3.43 -7.01 11.23
N LEU A 262 3.54 -7.85 10.20
CA LEU A 262 3.95 -7.42 8.88
C LEU A 262 2.82 -6.61 8.23
N LYS A 263 3.15 -5.46 7.68
CA LYS A 263 2.17 -4.59 7.03
C LYS A 263 2.09 -4.83 5.52
N ARG A 264 3.18 -5.34 4.93
CA ARG A 264 3.36 -5.39 3.48
C ARG A 264 4.61 -6.14 3.07
N VAL A 265 4.57 -6.66 1.86
CA VAL A 265 5.56 -7.59 1.30
C VAL A 265 5.90 -7.20 -0.13
N CYS A 266 7.15 -7.43 -0.52
CA CYS A 266 7.62 -7.22 -1.88
C CYS A 266 8.50 -8.38 -2.32
N VAL A 267 8.18 -8.94 -3.48
CA VAL A 267 8.79 -10.16 -4.01
C VAL A 267 9.59 -9.79 -5.25
N GLY A 268 10.88 -10.06 -5.22
CA GLY A 268 11.78 -9.94 -6.37
C GLY A 268 11.92 -11.27 -7.13
N LYS A 269 13.04 -11.44 -7.83
CA LYS A 269 13.33 -12.67 -8.58
C LYS A 269 13.57 -13.88 -7.69
N SER A 270 14.27 -13.64 -6.58
CA SER A 270 14.65 -14.67 -5.60
C SER A 270 14.74 -14.11 -4.18
N SER A 271 14.18 -12.92 -3.96
CA SER A 271 14.20 -12.21 -2.69
C SER A 271 12.79 -11.87 -2.25
N VAL A 272 12.55 -11.91 -0.94
CA VAL A 272 11.30 -11.47 -0.35
C VAL A 272 11.64 -10.51 0.78
N TRP A 273 11.06 -9.32 0.69
CA TRP A 273 11.24 -8.23 1.62
C TRP A 273 9.90 -7.88 2.23
N ALA A 274 9.90 -7.46 3.48
CA ALA A 274 8.68 -6.99 4.14
C ALA A 274 8.99 -5.79 5.03
N ILE A 275 7.98 -4.98 5.31
CA ILE A 275 8.04 -4.03 6.43
C ILE A 275 6.90 -4.29 7.40
N ASP A 276 7.18 -4.07 8.68
CA ASP A 276 6.17 -4.18 9.73
C ASP A 276 5.54 -2.82 10.07
N GLU A 277 4.56 -2.84 10.97
CA GLU A 277 3.88 -1.65 11.47
C GLU A 277 4.79 -0.66 12.21
N LYS A 278 5.98 -1.10 12.63
CA LYS A 278 6.99 -0.27 13.31
C LYS A 278 8.06 0.25 12.34
N PHE A 279 7.78 0.20 11.02
CA PHE A 279 8.67 0.65 9.95
C PHE A 279 10.03 -0.05 9.92
N ARG A 280 10.08 -1.31 10.36
CA ARG A 280 11.31 -2.11 10.30
C ARG A 280 11.33 -2.94 9.03
N LEU A 281 12.48 -3.00 8.38
CA LEU A 281 12.71 -3.77 7.17
C LEU A 281 13.16 -5.18 7.52
N TRP A 282 12.52 -6.15 6.89
CA TRP A 282 12.77 -7.57 7.04
C TRP A 282 13.10 -8.21 5.69
N PHE A 283 14.00 -9.19 5.72
CA PHE A 283 14.36 -10.04 4.59
C PHE A 283 14.08 -11.49 4.95
N ARG A 284 13.49 -12.26 4.03
CA ARG A 284 13.26 -13.69 4.22
C ARG A 284 14.48 -14.49 3.75
N GLU A 285 15.13 -15.21 4.66
CA GLU A 285 16.35 -15.98 4.36
C GLU A 285 16.07 -17.38 3.81
N GLU A 286 17.05 -17.93 3.10
CA GLU A 286 17.06 -19.29 2.55
C GLU A 286 15.93 -19.61 1.55
N ILE A 287 15.37 -18.59 0.88
CA ILE A 287 14.47 -18.82 -0.25
C ILE A 287 15.26 -19.36 -1.44
N VAL A 288 14.87 -20.56 -1.89
CA VAL A 288 15.34 -21.21 -3.13
C VAL A 288 14.14 -21.87 -3.83
N PRO A 289 14.19 -22.16 -5.15
CA PRO A 289 13.04 -22.71 -5.87
C PRO A 289 12.47 -24.03 -5.31
N THR A 290 13.31 -24.87 -4.70
CA THR A 290 12.91 -26.12 -4.05
C THR A 290 12.42 -25.95 -2.62
N PHE A 291 12.62 -24.76 -2.03
CA PHE A 291 12.23 -24.41 -0.66
C PHE A 291 11.81 -22.92 -0.63
N PRO A 292 10.69 -22.58 -1.28
CA PRO A 292 10.30 -21.19 -1.50
C PRO A 292 9.80 -20.45 -0.27
N GLU A 293 9.40 -21.17 0.78
CA GLU A 293 9.01 -20.61 2.07
C GLU A 293 10.19 -19.95 2.79
N GLY A 294 11.42 -20.37 2.51
CA GLY A 294 12.61 -19.98 3.27
C GLY A 294 12.50 -20.36 4.75
N THR A 295 13.48 -19.95 5.55
CA THR A 295 13.56 -20.38 6.97
C THR A 295 12.97 -19.36 7.92
N HIS A 296 13.48 -18.13 7.92
CA HIS A 296 13.14 -17.13 8.92
C HIS A 296 13.30 -15.69 8.40
N TRP A 297 12.76 -14.74 9.16
CA TRP A 297 12.88 -13.32 8.88
C TRP A 297 14.10 -12.72 9.58
N LYS A 298 14.95 -12.06 8.81
CA LYS A 298 16.09 -11.29 9.30
C LYS A 298 15.77 -9.80 9.28
N LYS A 299 15.96 -9.13 10.42
CA LYS A 299 15.86 -7.67 10.50
C LYS A 299 17.04 -7.06 9.74
N VAL A 300 16.77 -6.13 8.83
CA VAL A 300 17.78 -5.46 8.01
C VAL A 300 17.97 -4.01 8.41
N ASP A 301 16.88 -3.27 8.63
CA ASP A 301 16.94 -1.83 8.89
C ASP A 301 15.69 -1.33 9.63
N ASP A 302 15.71 -0.06 10.04
CA ASP A 302 14.60 0.67 10.67
C ASP A 302 14.19 1.88 9.83
N CYS A 303 13.08 2.53 10.20
CA CYS A 303 12.55 3.73 9.55
C CYS A 303 12.23 3.60 8.04
N VAL A 304 11.97 2.37 7.56
CA VAL A 304 11.59 2.11 6.18
C VAL A 304 10.07 2.14 6.05
N HIS A 305 9.56 3.16 5.36
CA HIS A 305 8.14 3.46 5.28
C HIS A 305 7.48 2.83 4.08
N LYS A 306 8.17 2.74 2.93
CA LYS A 306 7.73 2.00 1.74
C LYS A 306 8.87 1.27 1.06
N ILE A 307 8.58 0.13 0.43
CA ILE A 307 9.52 -0.70 -0.34
C ILE A 307 8.95 -1.07 -1.71
N SER A 308 9.82 -1.27 -2.68
CA SER A 308 9.56 -1.88 -3.99
C SER A 308 10.82 -2.62 -4.46
N VAL A 309 10.65 -3.81 -5.03
CA VAL A 309 11.72 -4.66 -5.54
C VAL A 309 11.43 -4.96 -7.00
N ASN A 310 12.44 -4.88 -7.86
CA ASN A 310 12.31 -5.23 -9.27
C ASN A 310 12.79 -6.66 -9.57
N ASN A 311 12.64 -7.08 -10.82
CA ASN A 311 13.06 -8.39 -11.31
C ASN A 311 14.59 -8.62 -11.25
N CYS A 312 15.38 -7.59 -10.97
CA CYS A 312 16.82 -7.68 -10.76
C CYS A 312 17.20 -7.73 -9.27
N ASN A 313 16.23 -7.93 -8.37
CA ASN A 313 16.39 -7.85 -6.91
C ASN A 313 16.89 -6.49 -6.41
N GLU A 314 16.72 -5.41 -7.18
CA GLU A 314 17.04 -4.07 -6.70
C GLU A 314 15.93 -3.55 -5.80
N LEU A 315 16.27 -3.26 -4.54
CA LEU A 315 15.35 -2.72 -3.55
C LEU A 315 15.40 -1.18 -3.54
N TRP A 316 14.23 -0.58 -3.73
CA TRP A 316 13.97 0.84 -3.54
C TRP A 316 13.04 1.05 -2.35
N ALA A 317 13.21 2.17 -1.67
CA ALA A 317 12.43 2.49 -0.49
C ALA A 317 12.16 3.99 -0.31
N ILE A 318 11.12 4.28 0.46
CA ILE A 318 10.97 5.56 1.15
C ILE A 318 11.47 5.36 2.57
N VAL A 319 12.58 6.02 2.91
CA VAL A 319 13.19 5.98 4.24
C VAL A 319 12.88 7.27 4.98
N GLY A 320 12.55 7.15 6.25
CA GLY A 320 12.30 8.28 7.14
C GLY A 320 13.54 8.57 7.98
N THR A 321 13.84 9.84 8.19
CA THR A 321 14.79 10.27 9.22
C THR A 321 14.06 11.25 10.12
N GLN A 322 14.05 10.96 11.42
CA GLN A 322 13.53 11.90 12.41
C GLN A 322 14.53 13.05 12.56
N HIS A 323 14.05 14.28 12.38
CA HIS A 323 14.83 15.50 12.60
C HIS A 323 13.98 16.45 13.45
N ASN A 324 14.37 16.61 14.72
CA ASN A 324 13.55 17.24 15.77
C ASN A 324 12.16 16.55 15.87
N ASP A 325 11.09 17.33 15.95
CA ASP A 325 9.69 16.86 15.98
C ASP A 325 9.10 16.60 14.58
N SER A 326 9.95 16.54 13.53
CA SER A 326 9.51 16.33 12.15
C SER A 326 10.16 15.11 11.50
N PHE A 327 9.42 14.41 10.64
CA PHE A 327 9.97 13.34 9.80
C PHE A 327 10.31 13.89 8.41
N VAL A 328 11.55 13.62 7.97
CA VAL A 328 11.97 13.88 6.59
C VAL A 328 12.03 12.55 5.85
N TYR A 329 11.26 12.44 4.77
CA TYR A 329 11.22 11.25 3.92
C TYR A 329 12.11 11.42 2.71
N LYS A 330 12.86 10.37 2.36
CA LYS A 330 13.77 10.35 1.22
C LYS A 330 13.55 9.08 0.40
N ILE A 331 13.70 9.18 -0.91
CA ILE A 331 13.74 8.00 -1.78
C ILE A 331 15.16 7.45 -1.71
N ALA A 332 15.30 6.14 -1.53
CA ALA A 332 16.59 5.49 -1.40
C ALA A 332 16.63 4.18 -2.18
N LYS A 333 17.82 3.83 -2.68
CA LYS A 333 18.12 2.51 -3.25
C LYS A 333 19.04 1.76 -2.29
N ARG A 334 18.73 0.50 -1.99
CA ARG A 334 19.65 -0.35 -1.21
C ARG A 334 20.82 -0.76 -2.11
N ILE A 335 22.05 -0.50 -1.67
CA ILE A 335 23.28 -0.81 -2.41
C ILE A 335 23.98 -2.04 -1.81
N GLY A 336 24.88 -2.64 -2.59
CA GLY A 336 25.67 -3.80 -2.18
C GLY A 336 24.92 -5.13 -2.17
N ILE A 337 23.70 -5.20 -2.72
CA ILE A 337 22.96 -6.46 -2.88
C ILE A 337 23.69 -7.32 -3.92
N CYS A 338 24.17 -8.48 -3.50
CA CYS A 338 24.77 -9.52 -4.35
C CYS A 338 24.50 -10.92 -3.78
N ASP A 339 25.01 -11.96 -4.41
CA ASP A 339 24.78 -13.35 -3.97
C ASP A 339 25.42 -13.63 -2.59
N GLU A 340 26.58 -13.03 -2.30
CA GLU A 340 27.26 -13.14 -1.01
C GLU A 340 26.63 -12.26 0.08
N LEU A 341 26.03 -11.12 -0.31
CA LEU A 341 25.41 -10.16 0.60
C LEU A 341 23.98 -9.84 0.15
N ARG A 342 23.08 -10.81 0.34
CA ARG A 342 21.70 -10.74 -0.17
C ARG A 342 20.86 -9.59 0.43
N VAL A 343 21.25 -9.05 1.59
CA VAL A 343 20.59 -7.91 2.24
C VAL A 343 21.18 -6.54 1.88
N GLY A 344 22.26 -6.52 1.11
CA GLY A 344 23.04 -5.33 0.81
C GLY A 344 23.75 -4.72 2.02
N SER A 345 24.41 -3.60 1.81
CA SER A 345 25.27 -2.95 2.80
C SER A 345 24.70 -1.63 3.34
N ASP A 346 24.10 -0.80 2.49
CA ASP A 346 23.68 0.56 2.87
C ASP A 346 22.59 1.13 1.93
N TRP A 347 22.15 2.36 2.18
CA TRP A 347 21.23 3.14 1.35
C TRP A 347 21.97 4.23 0.56
N GLN A 348 21.76 4.23 -0.75
CA GLN A 348 22.02 5.40 -1.58
C GLN A 348 20.77 6.30 -1.60
N ILE A 349 20.91 7.53 -1.09
CA ILE A 349 19.83 8.49 -0.97
C ILE A 349 19.68 9.33 -2.26
N PHE A 350 18.45 9.48 -2.73
CA PHE A 350 18.06 10.36 -3.84
C PHE A 350 17.18 11.48 -3.29
N ILE A 351 17.56 12.74 -3.51
CA ILE A 351 16.84 13.90 -3.01
C ILE A 351 15.79 14.34 -4.03
N PHE A 352 14.53 14.38 -3.58
CA PHE A 352 13.56 15.38 -4.02
C PHE A 352 12.84 15.95 -2.80
N THR A 353 12.60 17.25 -2.84
CA THR A 353 12.01 18.10 -1.81
C THR A 353 10.65 17.60 -1.34
N SER A 354 10.50 17.54 -0.01
CA SER A 354 9.25 17.66 0.76
C SER A 354 7.94 17.57 -0.03
N ILE A 355 7.40 16.37 -0.14
CA ILE A 355 5.96 16.16 -0.32
C ILE A 355 5.54 15.09 0.69
N LEU A 356 4.89 15.53 1.76
CA LEU A 356 3.77 14.85 2.40
C LEU A 356 2.85 15.93 2.97
#